data_AF-A0A1H0P5H7-F1
#
_entry.id   AF-A0A1H0P5H7-F1
#
_cell.length_a   1.000
_cell.length_b   1.000
_cell.length_c   1.000
_cell.angle_alpha   90.00
_cell.angle_beta   90.00
_cell.angle_gamma   90.00
#
_symmetry.space_group_name_H-M   'P 1'
#
loop_
_entity.id
_entity.type
_entity.pdbx_description
1 polymer ?
#
loop_
_entity_poly.entity_id
_entity_poly.type
_entity_poly.pdbx_seq_one_letter_code
_entity_poly.pdbx_strand_id
1 'polypeptide(L)'
;MRSGTLATVVGQLRSSLTDACATAAGTRGLTAVGGTDRAGQNSTMAILIDPPRWPAHGRIWSHLVSDHSYAELHAFAAAQGIPERGFDHDHYDVPGERYDTLVAAGAVAVDSRELLRRITSAGLRQPKRDRR
;
A
#
# COMPACT_ATOMS: atom_id res chain seq x y z
N MET A 1 41.21 -36.17 -4.66
CA MET A 1 41.36 -35.22 -3.54
C MET A 1 39.98 -34.57 -3.36
N ARG A 2 39.10 -35.19 -2.58
CA ARG A 2 38.71 -34.74 -1.22
C ARG A 2 38.28 -33.26 -1.26
N SER A 3 36.98 -33.00 -1.38
CA SER A 3 36.03 -32.83 -0.25
C SER A 3 35.95 -31.37 0.20
N GLY A 4 34.73 -30.87 0.38
CA GLY A 4 34.42 -29.55 0.93
C GLY A 4 33.03 -29.09 0.47
N THR A 5 31.98 -29.88 0.71
CA THR A 5 31.09 -29.80 1.89
C THR A 5 30.12 -28.63 1.83
N LEU A 6 28.90 -28.97 1.40
CA LEU A 6 27.66 -28.25 1.61
C LEU A 6 27.32 -28.21 3.11
N ALA A 7 26.94 -27.05 3.63
CA ALA A 7 26.21 -26.89 4.89
C ALA A 7 25.38 -25.60 4.75
N THR A 8 24.09 -25.69 4.39
CA THR A 8 22.95 -25.82 5.30
C THR A 8 23.08 -24.94 6.55
N VAL A 9 22.41 -23.79 6.53
CA VAL A 9 21.81 -23.19 7.73
C VAL A 9 20.43 -22.67 7.33
N VAL A 10 19.43 -23.51 7.59
CA VAL A 10 18.02 -23.11 7.74
C VAL A 10 17.88 -22.64 9.19
N GLY A 11 17.66 -21.34 9.39
CA GLY A 11 17.51 -20.72 10.71
C GLY A 11 16.12 -20.12 10.87
N GLN A 12 15.14 -20.99 11.10
CA GLN A 12 13.75 -20.62 11.39
C GLN A 12 13.55 -20.75 12.90
N LEU A 13 13.34 -19.63 13.61
CA LEU A 13 12.92 -19.65 15.01
C LEU A 13 11.65 -18.81 15.17
N ARG A 14 10.58 -19.56 15.45
CA ARG A 14 9.25 -19.07 15.82
C ARG A 14 9.23 -18.73 17.31
N SER A 15 8.30 -17.85 17.66
CA SER A 15 7.51 -17.86 18.89
C SER A 15 8.23 -17.57 20.22
N SER A 16 8.01 -16.36 20.73
CA SER A 16 7.92 -16.11 22.17
C SER A 16 6.77 -15.13 22.41
N LEU A 17 5.61 -15.69 22.76
CA LEU A 17 4.38 -14.98 23.12
C LEU A 17 3.89 -15.55 24.45
N THR A 18 4.25 -14.86 25.53
CA THR A 18 3.66 -14.85 26.88
C THR A 18 4.44 -13.75 27.60
N ASP A 19 3.91 -12.79 28.34
CA ASP A 19 2.69 -12.71 29.13
C ASP A 19 2.48 -11.21 29.45
N ALA A 20 1.25 -10.71 29.42
CA ALA A 20 0.87 -9.47 30.13
C ALA A 20 -0.65 -9.40 30.27
N CYS A 21 -1.10 -9.94 31.40
CA CYS A 21 -2.42 -9.74 31.97
C CYS A 21 -2.71 -8.25 32.21
N ALA A 22 -3.81 -7.73 31.65
CA ALA A 22 -4.40 -6.47 32.07
C ALA A 22 -5.92 -6.61 32.11
N THR A 23 -6.43 -6.83 33.33
CA THR A 23 -7.84 -6.77 33.69
C THR A 23 -8.27 -5.31 33.83
N ALA A 24 -9.31 -4.91 33.11
CA ALA A 24 -10.23 -3.87 33.57
C ALA A 24 -11.60 -4.02 32.89
N ALA A 25 -12.59 -4.39 33.70
CA ALA A 25 -13.99 -4.47 33.34
C ALA A 25 -14.59 -3.06 33.13
N GLY A 26 -15.47 -2.94 32.14
CA GLY A 26 -16.21 -1.72 31.87
C GLY A 26 -17.39 -2.02 30.94
N THR A 27 -18.42 -2.65 31.50
CA THR A 27 -19.67 -2.99 30.81
C THR A 27 -20.52 -1.74 30.58
N ARG A 28 -20.90 -1.46 29.33
CA ARG A 28 -22.30 -1.20 28.86
C ARG A 28 -22.32 -0.54 27.49
N GLY A 29 -23.20 -1.03 26.60
CA GLY A 29 -23.69 -0.29 25.44
C GLY A 29 -23.71 -1.06 24.12
N LEU A 30 -24.46 -2.16 24.08
CA LEU A 30 -24.85 -2.84 22.83
C LEU A 30 -25.73 -1.91 21.98
N THR A 31 -25.35 -1.65 20.72
CA THR A 31 -26.14 -1.91 19.50
C THR A 31 -25.45 -1.32 18.26
N ALA A 32 -24.93 -2.17 17.38
CA ALA A 32 -25.22 -2.15 15.94
C ALA A 32 -24.46 -3.31 15.28
N VAL A 33 -25.23 -4.16 14.62
CA VAL A 33 -24.81 -5.39 13.94
C VAL A 33 -24.17 -5.02 12.60
N GLY A 34 -23.02 -5.63 12.34
CA GLY A 34 -22.29 -5.57 11.08
C GLY A 34 -20.99 -6.35 11.19
N GLY A 35 -21.10 -7.69 11.25
CA GLY A 35 -19.99 -8.56 10.85
C GLY A 35 -19.60 -8.20 9.41
N THR A 36 -18.35 -8.32 9.01
CA THR A 36 -17.59 -9.57 9.10
C THR A 36 -16.09 -9.28 9.10
N ASP A 37 -15.40 -10.09 9.91
CA ASP A 37 -14.04 -10.56 9.70
C ASP A 37 -12.91 -9.53 9.81
N ARG A 38 -12.23 -9.60 10.96
CA ARG A 38 -10.77 -9.42 11.02
C ARG A 38 -10.12 -10.49 10.12
N ALA A 39 -10.23 -10.35 8.81
CA ALA A 39 -9.19 -10.83 7.92
C ALA A 39 -7.96 -10.00 8.27
N GLY A 40 -6.97 -10.61 8.92
CA GLY A 40 -5.63 -10.03 8.96
C GLY A 40 -5.28 -9.64 7.53
N GLN A 41 -4.98 -8.38 7.26
CA GLN A 41 -3.63 -7.85 7.49
C GLN A 41 -2.54 -8.80 6.96
N ASN A 42 -2.79 -9.42 5.83
CA ASN A 42 -1.75 -9.62 4.83
C ASN A 42 -1.50 -8.25 4.21
N SER A 43 -0.65 -7.46 4.89
CA SER A 43 0.09 -6.33 4.31
C SER A 43 1.00 -6.85 3.20
N THR A 44 0.41 -7.36 2.13
CA THR A 44 1.11 -7.53 0.87
C THR A 44 1.22 -6.12 0.32
N MET A 45 2.43 -5.56 0.36
CA MET A 45 2.77 -4.22 -0.13
C MET A 45 1.95 -3.87 -1.37
N ALA A 46 1.05 -2.88 -1.25
CA ALA A 46 0.01 -2.66 -2.23
C ALA A 46 0.27 -1.37 -3.01
N ILE A 47 0.35 -1.51 -4.34
CA ILE A 47 0.17 -0.38 -5.23
C ILE A 47 -1.32 -0.07 -5.29
N LEU A 48 -1.68 1.17 -4.98
CA LEU A 48 -3.06 1.63 -4.90
C LEU A 48 -3.35 2.60 -6.03
N ILE A 49 -4.52 2.49 -6.65
CA ILE A 49 -4.99 3.40 -7.69
C ILE A 49 -6.43 3.85 -7.39
N ASP A 50 -6.73 5.13 -7.57
CA ASP A 50 -8.10 5.62 -7.47
C ASP A 50 -8.82 5.67 -8.83
N PRO A 51 -10.17 5.62 -8.87
CA PRO A 51 -10.90 5.77 -10.12
C PRO A 51 -10.61 7.12 -10.78
N PRO A 52 -10.53 7.20 -12.12
CA PRO A 52 -10.20 8.43 -12.83
C PRO A 52 -11.33 9.46 -12.69
N ARG A 53 -11.18 10.36 -11.72
CA ARG A 53 -12.21 11.34 -11.35
C ARG A 53 -11.71 12.78 -11.43
N TRP A 54 -10.41 12.99 -11.63
CA TRP A 54 -9.83 14.33 -11.63
C TRP A 54 -9.72 14.89 -13.06
N PRO A 55 -10.52 15.92 -13.43
CA PRO A 55 -10.43 16.52 -14.76
C PRO A 55 -9.26 17.50 -14.83
N ALA A 56 -8.31 17.26 -15.72
CA ALA A 56 -7.20 18.18 -16.02
C ALA A 56 -6.73 18.02 -17.47
N HIS A 57 -6.34 19.13 -18.12
CA HIS A 57 -5.82 19.14 -19.50
C HIS A 57 -6.71 18.42 -20.53
N GLY A 58 -8.03 18.50 -20.38
CA GLY A 58 -9.01 17.84 -21.28
C GLY A 58 -9.10 16.32 -21.10
N ARG A 59 -8.55 15.77 -20.01
CA ARG A 59 -8.53 14.33 -19.69
C ARG A 59 -8.96 14.11 -18.25
N ILE A 60 -9.34 12.88 -17.93
CA ILE A 60 -9.56 12.41 -16.56
C ILE A 60 -8.32 11.69 -16.06
N TRP A 61 -7.96 11.91 -14.81
CA TRP A 61 -6.74 11.40 -14.19
C TRP A 61 -7.07 10.61 -12.94
N SER A 62 -6.21 9.61 -12.69
CA SER A 62 -6.14 8.83 -11.47
C SER A 62 -4.79 9.09 -10.78
N HIS A 63 -4.73 8.79 -9.50
CA HIS A 63 -3.54 8.84 -8.67
C HIS A 63 -3.11 7.42 -8.36
N LEU A 64 -1.83 7.16 -8.53
CA LEU A 64 -1.18 5.88 -8.23
C LEU A 64 -0.19 6.10 -7.09
N VAL A 65 -0.31 5.32 -6.02
CA VAL A 65 0.55 5.40 -4.82
C VAL A 65 0.97 4.03 -4.34
N SER A 66 1.92 4.01 -3.40
CA SER A 66 2.24 2.86 -2.57
C SER A 66 1.89 3.18 -1.13
N ASP A 67 1.44 2.18 -0.37
CA ASP A 67 1.28 2.26 1.09
C ASP A 67 2.50 1.76 1.87
N HIS A 68 3.63 1.51 1.20
CA HIS A 68 4.85 1.00 1.81
C HIS A 68 6.13 1.79 1.49
N SER A 69 6.43 2.04 0.21
CA SER A 69 7.61 2.80 -0.18
C SER A 69 7.52 3.44 -1.56
N TYR A 70 8.29 4.51 -1.81
CA TYR A 70 8.39 5.05 -3.16
C TYR A 70 9.19 4.16 -4.11
N ALA A 71 10.13 3.36 -3.59
CA ALA A 71 10.96 2.49 -4.41
C ALA A 71 10.10 1.47 -5.18
N GLU A 72 9.12 0.85 -4.52
CA GLU A 72 8.20 -0.07 -5.20
C GLU A 72 7.25 0.66 -6.15
N LEU A 73 6.82 1.88 -5.81
CA LEU A 73 5.99 2.71 -6.68
C LEU A 73 6.71 3.04 -7.98
N HIS A 74 7.99 3.44 -7.89
CA HIS A 74 8.85 3.69 -9.04
C HIS A 74 9.09 2.41 -9.85
N ALA A 75 9.35 1.28 -9.19
CA ALA A 75 9.55 0.01 -9.88
C ALA A 75 8.30 -0.44 -10.65
N PHE A 76 7.12 -0.31 -10.04
CA PHE A 76 5.85 -0.60 -10.70
C PHE A 76 5.58 0.36 -11.86
N ALA A 77 5.77 1.66 -11.65
CA ALA A 77 5.60 2.68 -12.68
C ALA A 77 6.52 2.42 -13.90
N ALA A 78 7.80 2.10 -13.65
CA ALA A 78 8.76 1.75 -14.69
C ALA A 78 8.34 0.50 -15.46
N ALA A 79 7.89 -0.55 -14.76
CA ALA A 79 7.39 -1.78 -15.39
C ALA A 79 6.16 -1.53 -16.28
N GLN A 80 5.32 -0.55 -15.95
CA GLN A 80 4.13 -0.14 -16.73
C GLN A 80 4.42 0.98 -17.75
N GLY A 81 5.69 1.35 -17.94
CA GLY A 81 6.10 2.40 -18.87
C GLY A 81 5.54 3.78 -18.53
N ILE A 82 5.36 4.07 -17.24
CA ILE A 82 5.04 5.41 -16.74
C ILE A 82 6.38 6.15 -16.51
N PRO A 83 6.58 7.32 -17.13
CA PRO A 83 7.84 8.03 -17.01
C PRO A 83 8.01 8.63 -15.60
N GLU A 84 9.23 8.58 -15.06
CA GLU A 84 9.54 9.09 -13.71
C GLU A 84 9.16 10.57 -13.51
N ARG A 85 9.24 11.40 -14.56
CA ARG A 85 8.80 12.80 -14.54
C ARG A 85 7.32 13.00 -14.19
N GLY A 86 6.50 11.94 -14.22
CA GLY A 86 5.10 11.96 -13.82
C GLY A 86 4.90 11.80 -12.31
N PHE A 87 5.97 11.67 -11.53
CA PHE A 87 5.92 11.60 -10.08
C PHE A 87 5.79 13.00 -9.47
N ASP A 88 4.71 13.25 -8.72
CA ASP A 88 4.50 14.47 -7.93
C ASP A 88 4.70 14.17 -6.44
N HIS A 89 5.98 14.10 -6.02
CA HIS A 89 6.46 13.96 -4.65
C HIS A 89 6.11 12.67 -3.88
N ASP A 90 4.88 12.19 -3.99
CA ASP A 90 4.38 11.03 -3.25
C ASP A 90 3.41 10.15 -4.05
N HIS A 91 3.07 10.55 -5.28
CA HIS A 91 2.17 9.81 -6.16
C HIS A 91 2.54 10.01 -7.63
N TYR A 92 1.97 9.18 -8.50
CA TYR A 92 1.96 9.39 -9.95
C TYR A 92 0.57 9.80 -10.41
N ASP A 93 0.51 10.82 -11.27
CA ASP A 93 -0.68 11.14 -12.04
C ASP A 93 -0.73 10.28 -13.30
N VAL A 94 -1.75 9.42 -13.40
CA VAL A 94 -1.94 8.52 -14.54
C VAL A 94 -3.21 8.88 -15.31
N PRO A 95 -3.14 8.96 -16.66
CA PRO A 95 -4.34 9.17 -17.46
C PRO A 95 -5.35 8.05 -17.26
N GLY A 96 -6.64 8.38 -17.26
CA GLY A 96 -7.71 7.42 -17.01
C GLY A 96 -7.75 6.25 -18.01
N GLU A 97 -7.22 6.43 -19.22
CA GLU A 97 -7.12 5.34 -20.21
C GLU A 97 -6.11 4.26 -19.80
N ARG A 98 -5.21 4.55 -18.84
CA ARG A 98 -4.28 3.57 -18.25
C ARG A 98 -4.85 2.86 -17.02
N TYR A 99 -5.97 3.33 -16.46
CA TYR A 99 -6.52 2.81 -15.20
C TYR A 99 -6.71 1.29 -15.24
N ASP A 100 -7.45 0.78 -16.23
CA ASP A 100 -7.74 -0.66 -16.35
C ASP A 100 -6.47 -1.50 -16.55
N THR A 101 -5.49 -0.99 -17.31
CA THR A 101 -4.20 -1.66 -17.50
C THR A 101 -3.42 -1.76 -16.20
N LEU A 102 -3.42 -0.71 -15.38
CA LEU A 102 -2.71 -0.70 -14.10
C LEU A 102 -3.39 -1.61 -13.08
N VAL A 103 -4.72 -1.65 -13.06
CA VAL A 103 -5.48 -2.60 -12.24
C VAL A 103 -5.19 -4.04 -12.67
N ALA A 104 -5.19 -4.32 -13.97
CA ALA A 104 -4.84 -5.63 -14.52
C ALA A 104 -3.39 -6.03 -14.23
N ALA A 105 -2.48 -5.06 -14.11
CA ALA A 105 -1.08 -5.27 -13.73
C ALA A 105 -0.88 -5.52 -12.21
N GLY A 106 -1.95 -5.43 -11.41
CA GLY A 106 -1.91 -5.71 -9.97
C GLY A 106 -2.06 -4.49 -9.06
N ALA A 107 -2.35 -3.30 -9.61
CA ALA A 107 -2.74 -2.17 -8.78
C ALA A 107 -4.13 -2.42 -8.16
N VAL A 108 -4.26 -2.14 -6.87
CA VAL A 108 -5.50 -2.30 -6.12
C VAL A 108 -6.33 -1.03 -6.27
N ALA A 109 -7.48 -1.17 -6.93
CA ALA A 109 -8.47 -0.10 -7.03
C ALA A 109 -9.06 0.22 -5.64
N VAL A 110 -8.87 1.46 -5.19
CA VAL A 110 -9.42 1.97 -3.92
C VAL A 110 -10.02 3.34 -4.15
N ASP A 111 -10.93 3.79 -3.28
CA ASP A 111 -11.39 5.17 -3.38
C ASP A 111 -10.28 6.16 -2.95
N SER A 112 -10.33 7.39 -3.47
CA SER A 112 -9.32 8.42 -3.18
C SER A 112 -9.17 8.76 -1.68
N ARG A 113 -10.22 8.58 -0.86
CA ARG A 113 -10.11 8.80 0.59
C ARG A 113 -9.33 7.67 1.24
N GLU A 114 -9.59 6.44 0.84
CA GLU A 114 -8.84 5.27 1.30
C GLU A 114 -7.37 5.35 0.88
N LEU A 115 -7.11 5.72 -0.37
CA LEU A 115 -5.78 5.99 -0.87
C LEU A 115 -5.04 7.01 0.02
N LEU A 116 -5.68 8.15 0.29
CA LEU A 116 -5.11 9.20 1.13
C LEU A 116 -4.91 8.75 2.58
N ARG A 117 -5.83 7.96 3.14
CA ARG A 117 -5.68 7.38 4.49
C ARG A 117 -4.44 6.50 4.56
N ARG A 118 -4.26 5.59 3.60
CA ARG A 118 -3.15 4.63 3.61
C ARG A 118 -1.79 5.29 3.46
N ILE A 119 -1.62 6.19 2.49
CA ILE A 119 -0.35 6.91 2.30
C ILE A 119 -0.01 7.79 3.52
N THR A 120 -1.03 8.34 4.19
CA THR A 120 -0.85 9.12 5.42
C THR A 120 -0.44 8.23 6.59
N SER A 121 -1.11 7.08 6.77
CA SER A 121 -0.74 6.09 7.79
C SER A 121 0.65 5.48 7.57
N ALA A 122 1.08 5.36 6.31
CA ALA A 122 2.43 4.92 5.94
C ALA A 122 3.52 5.98 6.19
N GLY A 123 3.14 7.22 6.52
CA GLY A 123 4.09 8.33 6.66
C GLY A 123 4.70 8.82 5.35
N LEU A 124 4.14 8.40 4.21
CA LEU A 124 4.60 8.76 2.87
C LEU A 124 3.91 10.02 2.35
N ARG A 125 2.84 10.52 2.97
CA ARG A 125 2.20 11.75 2.48
C ARG A 125 3.16 12.94 2.63
N GLN A 126 3.49 13.61 1.53
CA GLN A 126 4.20 14.89 1.55
C GLN A 126 3.20 16.06 1.44
N PRO A 127 3.02 16.85 2.52
CA PRO A 127 2.16 18.01 2.46
C PRO A 127 2.70 19.06 1.47
N LYS A 128 1.80 19.78 0.79
CA LYS A 128 2.17 20.83 -0.17
C LYS A 128 3.08 21.92 0.43
N ARG A 129 2.96 22.18 1.73
CA ARG A 129 3.80 23.13 2.48
C ARG A 129 5.25 22.67 2.67
N ASP A 130 5.50 21.37 2.57
CA ASP A 130 6.80 20.73 2.81
C ASP A 130 7.50 20.40 1.47
N ARG A 131 6.94 20.86 0.34
CA ARG A 131 7.57 20.83 -0.99
C ARG A 131 8.73 21.83 -0.98
N ARG A 132 9.95 21.34 -0.72
CA ARG A 132 11.21 22.10 -0.77
C ARG A 132 11.89 21.97 -2.12
#